data_AF-A0A951W6C5-F1
#
_entry.id   AF-A0A951W6C5-F1
#
_cell.length_a   1.000
_cell.length_b   1.000
_cell.length_c   1.000
_cell.angle_alpha   90.00
_cell.angle_beta   90.00
_cell.angle_gamma   90.00
#
_symmetry.space_group_name_H-M   'P 1'
#
loop_
_entity.id
_entity.type
_entity.pdbx_description
1 polymer ?
#
loop_
_entity_poly.entity_id
_entity_poly.type
_entity_poly.pdbx_seq_one_letter_code
_entity_poly.pdbx_strand_id
1 'polypeptide(L)'
;MQVKLGMLILLMSFSLASIGQKAPKELKRFIPRGYTFVEAIGDLHTNFEDIILRLNKKGEDEEEVKLLMLRRINKEIIQIFENSHILFQDSYYGDAGATGIFFSHDTLTVSTITGSISYKEFVWVTFVKRPNSEYYFDSYTTISQNYGLENLFERFNYSVEDIYELHFDDADEASIKAIIPKYQIDISNAANGIKTEEEITIPEEITNIIDDNWSIRVSAKGDLNKDMYKQDYILLLQNDTFPTQTVIQLYLQQKDNSYKKGPVNSHLYDFSILNDYLSPLFSHLREINFENIKIDIHEGSFDIHQRVPDFDDSDFQLNVDESFSFIPNYTDQNLSFKYDAATKDWYSNNYYYENFSYFDPANAWENWEEGIIGKNTFADVCNFPNYTFYGGKETMLYGTLTEKIFYGEPGYGETPKIDQKIKVLVLETDHYVNTYPIAYNDDPEVGLSISRDNAEFQLYSEKNIDFKKYLGKKVALTGHLYPQVNAHQFTPVIMVVDKVKLK
;
A
#
# COMPACT_ATOMS: atom_id res chain seq x y z
N MET A 1 0.01 11.90 24.60
CA MET A 1 1.25 11.25 25.05
C MET A 1 0.95 9.76 25.20
N GLN A 2 1.37 8.99 24.20
CA GLN A 2 1.43 7.51 24.11
C GLN A 2 0.30 6.68 24.75
N VAL A 3 -0.67 6.28 23.92
CA VAL A 3 -1.32 4.96 23.99
C VAL A 3 -1.36 4.41 22.55
N LYS A 4 -0.22 3.90 22.09
CA LYS A 4 -0.07 3.07 20.88
C LYS A 4 0.74 1.86 21.32
N LEU A 5 0.07 0.81 21.78
CA LEU A 5 0.69 -0.49 22.02
C LEU A 5 -0.38 -1.56 22.09
N GLY A 6 -0.36 -2.52 21.15
CA GLY A 6 -1.06 -3.79 21.33
C GLY A 6 -1.83 -4.35 20.15
N MET A 7 -1.30 -4.32 18.92
CA MET A 7 -1.75 -5.25 17.87
C MET A 7 -0.57 -5.75 17.05
N LEU A 8 0.44 -6.25 17.77
CA LEU A 8 1.55 -6.99 17.21
C LEU A 8 1.61 -8.32 17.95
N ILE A 9 1.60 -9.43 17.20
CA ILE A 9 1.87 -10.83 17.55
C ILE A 9 0.70 -11.81 17.28
N LEU A 10 1.05 -12.82 16.46
CA LEU A 10 0.44 -14.13 16.18
C LEU A 10 -0.70 -14.25 15.14
N LEU A 11 -0.31 -14.20 13.87
CA LEU A 11 -1.01 -14.88 12.76
C LEU A 11 -0.20 -16.11 12.34
N MET A 12 -0.15 -17.12 13.21
CA MET A 12 0.25 -18.48 12.84
C MET A 12 -0.65 -19.49 13.53
N SER A 13 -1.79 -19.76 12.89
CA SER A 13 -2.52 -21.00 13.07
C SER A 13 -3.42 -21.20 11.86
N PHE A 14 -2.84 -21.77 10.80
CA PHE A 14 -3.64 -22.37 9.74
C PHE A 14 -4.43 -23.55 10.32
N SER A 15 -5.72 -23.59 9.98
CA SER A 15 -6.68 -24.61 10.35
C SER A 15 -6.24 -25.99 9.87
N LEU A 16 -5.69 -26.81 10.77
CA LEU A 16 -5.75 -28.25 10.64
C LEU A 16 -7.23 -28.66 10.72
N ALA A 17 -7.67 -29.50 9.78
CA ALA A 17 -8.99 -30.11 9.75
C ALA A 17 -9.49 -30.44 11.17
N SER A 18 -10.71 -30.03 11.49
CA SER A 18 -11.33 -30.11 12.81
C SER A 18 -11.46 -31.56 13.30
N ILE A 19 -10.37 -32.12 13.84
CA ILE A 19 -10.43 -33.28 14.70
C ILE A 19 -11.08 -32.77 15.99
N GLY A 20 -12.39 -33.03 16.14
CA GLY A 20 -13.22 -32.48 17.22
C GLY A 20 -12.50 -32.49 18.56
N GLN A 21 -12.08 -31.31 19.02
CA GLN A 21 -11.40 -31.17 20.29
C GLN A 21 -12.37 -31.55 21.41
N LYS A 22 -11.88 -32.23 22.44
CA LYS A 22 -12.72 -32.52 23.61
C LYS A 22 -12.79 -31.26 24.47
N ALA A 23 -13.98 -30.68 24.56
CA ALA A 23 -14.25 -29.59 25.48
C ALA A 23 -13.76 -29.92 26.91
N PRO A 24 -13.06 -28.99 27.58
CA PRO A 24 -12.72 -29.10 29.00
C PRO A 24 -13.95 -29.45 29.83
N LYS A 25 -13.78 -30.28 30.86
CA LYS A 25 -14.91 -30.82 31.65
C LYS A 25 -15.80 -29.72 32.23
N GLU A 26 -15.20 -28.58 32.62
CA GLU A 26 -15.91 -27.43 33.17
C GLU A 26 -16.75 -26.66 32.14
N LEU A 27 -16.40 -26.73 30.85
CA LEU A 27 -17.10 -26.01 29.77
C LEU A 27 -18.25 -26.82 29.17
N LYS A 28 -18.27 -28.14 29.37
CA LYS A 28 -19.30 -29.05 28.80
C LYS A 28 -20.73 -28.66 29.12
N ARG A 29 -20.97 -28.03 30.27
CA ARG A 29 -22.32 -27.61 30.70
C ARG A 29 -22.89 -26.46 29.88
N PHE A 30 -22.05 -25.72 29.16
CA PHE A 30 -22.45 -24.59 28.33
C PHE A 30 -22.70 -24.97 26.88
N ILE A 31 -22.36 -26.19 26.46
CA ILE A 31 -22.56 -26.64 25.08
C ILE A 31 -24.02 -27.07 24.93
N PRO A 32 -24.85 -26.34 24.14
CA PRO A 32 -26.25 -26.67 23.99
C PRO A 32 -26.43 -27.99 23.23
N ARG A 33 -27.60 -28.61 23.39
CA ARG A 33 -27.96 -29.76 22.54
C ARG A 33 -27.98 -29.32 21.08
N GLY A 34 -27.42 -30.15 20.20
CA GLY A 34 -27.31 -29.84 18.78
C GLY A 34 -26.04 -29.11 18.37
N TYR A 35 -25.10 -28.82 19.29
CA TYR A 35 -23.81 -28.21 18.96
C TYR A 35 -22.62 -29.11 19.31
N THR A 36 -21.50 -28.92 18.59
CA THR A 36 -20.15 -29.43 18.88
C THR A 36 -19.27 -28.29 19.35
N PHE A 37 -18.34 -28.61 20.25
CA PHE A 37 -17.27 -27.70 20.64
C PHE A 37 -16.21 -27.66 19.54
N VAL A 38 -15.80 -26.46 19.14
CA VAL A 38 -14.68 -26.25 18.23
C VAL A 38 -13.45 -25.86 19.03
N GLU A 39 -13.53 -24.75 19.75
CA GLU A 39 -12.42 -24.16 20.49
C GLU A 39 -12.90 -23.30 21.67
N ALA A 40 -11.98 -23.05 22.60
CA ALA A 40 -12.12 -22.08 23.67
C ALA A 40 -10.95 -21.10 23.59
N ILE A 41 -11.23 -19.80 23.59
CA ILE A 41 -10.24 -18.74 23.46
C ILE A 41 -10.24 -17.94 24.76
N GLY A 42 -9.05 -17.64 25.26
CA GLY A 42 -8.82 -17.14 26.62
C GLY A 42 -8.14 -18.19 27.48
N ASP A 43 -7.39 -17.76 28.50
CA ASP A 43 -6.63 -18.68 29.33
C ASP A 43 -7.50 -19.29 30.43
N LEU A 44 -7.74 -20.60 30.33
CA LEU A 44 -8.47 -21.37 31.33
C LEU A 44 -7.70 -21.53 32.65
N HIS A 45 -6.39 -21.26 32.65
CA HIS A 45 -5.45 -21.49 33.74
C HIS A 45 -4.93 -20.22 34.43
N THR A 46 -5.01 -19.05 33.80
CA THR A 46 -4.70 -17.76 34.45
C THR A 46 -5.97 -16.99 34.80
N ASN A 47 -5.81 -15.86 35.50
CA ASN A 47 -6.91 -15.04 36.03
C ASN A 47 -7.69 -14.26 34.94
N PHE A 48 -7.67 -14.66 33.67
CA PHE A 48 -8.54 -14.01 32.69
C PHE A 48 -9.99 -14.20 33.11
N GLU A 49 -10.71 -13.08 33.22
CA GLU A 49 -12.10 -13.10 33.64
C GLU A 49 -12.96 -13.73 32.56
N ASP A 50 -12.68 -13.48 31.28
CA ASP A 50 -13.57 -13.82 30.16
C ASP A 50 -12.98 -14.91 29.24
N ILE A 51 -13.86 -15.78 28.73
CA ILE A 51 -13.54 -16.92 27.85
C ILE A 51 -14.56 -16.92 26.70
N ILE A 52 -14.11 -17.14 25.47
CA ILE A 52 -14.99 -17.32 24.30
C ILE A 52 -15.09 -18.81 23.99
N LEU A 53 -16.29 -19.33 23.85
CA LEU A 53 -16.53 -20.65 23.28
C LEU A 53 -17.05 -20.51 21.86
N ARG A 54 -16.36 -21.13 20.89
CA ARG A 54 -16.88 -21.32 19.54
C ARG A 54 -17.49 -22.70 19.41
N LEU A 55 -18.74 -22.74 18.96
CA LEU A 55 -19.54 -23.94 18.79
C LEU A 55 -20.08 -24.03 17.36
N ASN A 56 -20.09 -25.23 16.77
CA ASN A 56 -20.74 -25.47 15.47
C ASN A 56 -22.00 -26.29 15.66
N LYS A 57 -23.03 -26.04 14.85
CA LYS A 57 -24.24 -26.86 14.84
C LYS A 57 -23.94 -28.25 14.25
N LYS A 58 -24.59 -29.26 14.81
CA LYS A 58 -24.54 -30.65 14.33
C LYS A 58 -25.60 -30.85 13.26
N GLY A 59 -25.24 -31.36 12.08
CA GLY A 59 -26.19 -31.75 11.04
C GLY A 59 -25.71 -31.36 9.65
N GLU A 60 -26.60 -31.42 8.66
CA GLU A 60 -26.29 -31.09 7.25
C GLU A 60 -26.02 -29.59 7.04
N ASP A 61 -26.41 -28.73 7.98
CA ASP A 61 -26.11 -27.29 8.01
C ASP A 61 -24.96 -27.00 9.01
N GLU A 62 -23.74 -27.51 8.75
CA GLU A 62 -22.56 -27.29 9.61
C GLU A 62 -22.07 -25.82 9.65
N GLU A 63 -22.76 -24.93 8.94
CA GLU A 63 -22.43 -23.52 8.75
C GLU A 63 -22.93 -22.61 9.88
N GLU A 64 -23.85 -23.10 10.73
CA GLU A 64 -24.31 -22.31 11.87
C GLU A 64 -23.30 -22.40 13.01
N VAL A 65 -22.60 -21.29 13.23
CA VAL A 65 -21.62 -21.11 14.31
C VAL A 65 -22.23 -20.25 15.41
N LYS A 66 -21.93 -20.60 16.66
CA LYS A 66 -22.38 -19.90 17.87
C LYS A 66 -21.21 -19.56 18.77
N LEU A 67 -21.17 -18.30 19.20
CA LEU A 67 -20.18 -17.78 20.13
C LEU A 67 -20.83 -17.57 21.50
N LEU A 68 -20.24 -18.15 22.54
CA LEU A 68 -20.63 -17.89 23.92
C LEU A 68 -19.51 -17.14 24.63
N MET A 69 -19.83 -15.98 25.19
CA MET A 69 -18.96 -15.31 26.15
C MET A 69 -19.25 -15.89 27.54
N LEU A 70 -18.22 -16.44 28.17
CA LEU A 70 -18.25 -16.91 29.55
C LEU A 70 -17.36 -16.04 30.43
N ARG A 71 -17.70 -15.92 31.72
CA ARG A 71 -16.87 -15.25 32.72
C ARG A 71 -16.65 -16.10 33.95
N ARG A 72 -15.43 -16.10 34.48
CA ARG A 72 -15.07 -16.72 35.76
C ARG A 72 -15.23 -15.69 36.89
N ILE A 73 -16.25 -15.88 37.72
CA ILE A 73 -16.49 -15.09 38.95
C ILE A 73 -16.33 -16.02 40.15
N ASN A 74 -15.40 -15.73 41.06
CA ASN A 74 -15.20 -16.53 42.28
C ASN A 74 -15.03 -18.04 42.03
N LYS A 75 -14.29 -18.41 40.97
CA LYS A 75 -14.07 -19.79 40.47
C LYS A 75 -15.29 -20.45 39.79
N GLU A 76 -16.45 -19.81 39.79
CA GLU A 76 -17.59 -20.25 39.00
C GLU A 76 -17.54 -19.62 37.60
N ILE A 77 -17.76 -20.43 36.57
CA ILE A 77 -17.92 -19.93 35.20
C ILE A 77 -19.41 -19.66 34.98
N ILE A 78 -19.77 -18.49 34.47
CA ILE A 78 -21.14 -18.15 34.06
C ILE A 78 -21.15 -17.74 32.58
N GLN A 79 -22.25 -17.95 31.89
CA GLN A 79 -22.45 -17.37 30.56
C GLN A 79 -22.90 -15.92 30.72
N ILE A 80 -22.30 -15.01 29.95
CA ILE A 80 -22.68 -13.60 29.94
C ILE A 80 -23.38 -13.25 28.64
N PHE A 81 -22.83 -13.64 27.49
CA PHE A 81 -23.40 -13.30 26.19
C PHE A 81 -23.42 -14.50 25.25
N GLU A 82 -24.31 -14.42 24.28
CA GLU A 82 -24.42 -15.35 23.16
C GLU A 82 -24.57 -14.53 21.89
N ASN A 83 -23.81 -14.90 20.85
CA ASN A 83 -23.98 -14.35 19.52
C ASN A 83 -23.91 -15.47 18.48
N SER A 84 -24.90 -15.53 17.59
CA SER A 84 -24.99 -16.47 16.47
C SER A 84 -25.10 -15.78 15.10
N HIS A 85 -24.86 -14.47 15.05
CA HIS A 85 -25.17 -13.62 13.88
C HIS A 85 -23.99 -12.75 13.41
N ILE A 86 -22.94 -12.59 14.22
CA ILE A 86 -21.76 -11.78 13.91
C ILE A 86 -20.76 -12.48 12.98
N LEU A 87 -21.16 -13.59 12.38
CA LEU A 87 -20.31 -14.40 11.53
C LEU A 87 -20.79 -14.24 10.10
N PHE A 88 -19.98 -13.50 9.32
CA PHE A 88 -20.14 -13.40 7.88
C PHE A 88 -20.02 -14.82 7.31
N GLN A 89 -21.08 -15.25 6.62
CA GLN A 89 -21.35 -16.62 6.18
C GLN A 89 -20.08 -17.43 5.85
N ASP A 90 -19.83 -18.52 6.60
CA ASP A 90 -18.72 -19.47 6.33
C ASP A 90 -18.88 -20.19 4.96
N SER A 91 -19.96 -19.94 4.22
CA SER A 91 -20.47 -20.87 3.22
C SER A 91 -20.51 -20.46 1.76
N TYR A 92 -20.00 -19.28 1.38
CA TYR A 92 -20.10 -18.94 -0.03
C TYR A 92 -19.14 -19.71 -0.95
N TYR A 93 -17.94 -20.13 -0.50
CA TYR A 93 -17.02 -20.86 -1.38
C TYR A 93 -16.04 -21.80 -0.66
N GLY A 94 -16.40 -23.09 -0.65
CA GLY A 94 -15.56 -24.19 -1.13
C GLY A 94 -14.25 -24.57 -0.44
N ASP A 95 -13.45 -23.66 0.14
CA ASP A 95 -12.18 -24.04 0.79
C ASP A 95 -11.45 -22.98 1.67
N ALA A 96 -11.93 -21.73 1.89
CA ALA A 96 -11.09 -20.76 2.63
C ALA A 96 -11.76 -19.58 3.37
N GLY A 97 -13.02 -19.69 3.81
CA GLY A 97 -13.61 -18.71 4.74
C GLY A 97 -13.13 -18.96 6.18
N ALA A 98 -11.88 -18.59 6.51
CA ALA A 98 -11.40 -18.77 7.88
C ALA A 98 -11.90 -17.64 8.78
N THR A 99 -12.99 -17.88 9.51
CA THR A 99 -13.36 -17.01 10.62
C THR A 99 -12.37 -17.21 11.78
N GLY A 100 -11.67 -16.14 12.15
CA GLY A 100 -10.77 -16.06 13.29
C GLY A 100 -11.42 -15.27 14.44
N ILE A 101 -11.12 -15.67 15.67
CA ILE A 101 -11.55 -14.93 16.86
C ILE A 101 -10.30 -14.66 17.68
N PHE A 102 -10.08 -13.39 18.00
CA PHE A 102 -8.96 -12.95 18.82
C PHE A 102 -9.50 -12.29 20.07
N PHE A 103 -8.91 -12.65 21.20
CA PHE A 103 -9.36 -12.17 22.49
C PHE A 103 -8.18 -11.78 23.36
N SER A 104 -8.15 -10.52 23.81
CA SER A 104 -7.08 -9.94 24.61
C SER A 104 -7.67 -9.02 25.66
N HIS A 105 -7.66 -9.44 26.93
CA HIS A 105 -8.14 -8.69 28.12
C HIS A 105 -9.48 -7.95 27.93
N ASP A 106 -9.43 -6.76 27.33
CA ASP A 106 -10.57 -5.85 27.14
C ASP A 106 -10.98 -5.74 25.67
N THR A 107 -10.46 -6.57 24.78
CA THR A 107 -10.70 -6.49 23.33
C THR A 107 -11.07 -7.86 22.77
N LEU A 108 -12.17 -7.89 22.02
CA LEU A 108 -12.64 -9.02 21.23
C LEU A 108 -12.66 -8.62 19.76
N THR A 109 -11.88 -9.30 18.93
CA THR A 109 -11.91 -9.11 17.49
C THR A 109 -12.42 -10.36 16.80
N VAL A 110 -13.43 -10.21 15.96
CA VAL A 110 -13.92 -11.24 15.04
C VAL A 110 -13.39 -10.90 13.65
N SER A 111 -12.68 -11.82 13.03
CA SER A 111 -12.18 -11.67 11.66
C SER A 111 -12.86 -12.66 10.73
N THR A 112 -13.18 -12.24 9.51
CA THR A 112 -13.63 -13.12 8.44
C THR A 112 -12.84 -12.87 7.16
N ILE A 113 -12.84 -13.86 6.27
CA ILE A 113 -12.31 -13.75 4.92
C ILE A 113 -13.45 -14.11 3.96
N THR A 114 -13.81 -13.20 3.07
CA THR A 114 -14.84 -13.38 2.05
C THR A 114 -14.22 -13.31 0.64
N GLY A 115 -14.95 -13.79 -0.38
CA GLY A 115 -14.54 -13.71 -1.78
C GLY A 115 -14.16 -15.05 -2.43
N SER A 116 -13.21 -15.01 -3.35
CA SER A 116 -12.71 -16.08 -4.21
C SER A 116 -11.18 -16.22 -4.12
N ILE A 117 -10.58 -17.17 -4.85
CA ILE A 117 -9.12 -17.32 -4.93
C ILE A 117 -8.47 -16.07 -5.56
N SER A 118 -9.14 -15.44 -6.52
CA SER A 118 -8.67 -14.26 -7.24
C SER A 118 -9.01 -12.93 -6.55
N TYR A 119 -9.97 -12.92 -5.63
CA TYR A 119 -10.36 -11.72 -4.89
C TYR A 119 -10.66 -12.10 -3.44
N LYS A 120 -9.96 -11.53 -2.47
CA LYS A 120 -10.21 -11.79 -1.05
C LYS A 120 -10.49 -10.49 -0.33
N GLU A 121 -11.52 -10.47 0.51
CA GLU A 121 -11.78 -9.37 1.42
C GLU A 121 -11.58 -9.88 2.85
N PHE A 122 -10.72 -9.21 3.60
CA PHE A 122 -10.48 -9.46 5.00
C PHE A 122 -11.24 -8.44 5.80
N VAL A 123 -12.07 -8.88 6.72
CA VAL A 123 -12.89 -8.01 7.57
C VAL A 123 -12.53 -8.29 9.01
N TRP A 124 -12.29 -7.24 9.78
CA TRP A 124 -12.14 -7.29 11.24
C TRP A 124 -13.19 -6.42 11.90
N VAL A 125 -13.89 -6.99 12.88
CA VAL A 125 -14.84 -6.28 13.73
C VAL A 125 -14.33 -6.37 15.15
N THR A 126 -14.06 -5.22 15.76
CA THR A 126 -13.51 -5.15 17.12
C THR A 126 -14.56 -4.62 18.09
N PHE A 127 -14.60 -5.25 19.26
CA PHE A 127 -15.40 -4.89 20.41
C PHE A 127 -14.49 -4.63 21.59
N VAL A 128 -14.79 -3.59 22.35
CA VAL A 128 -14.03 -3.24 23.55
C VAL A 128 -14.90 -3.38 24.80
N LYS A 129 -14.32 -3.97 25.84
CA LYS A 129 -14.92 -4.15 27.17
C LYS A 129 -15.01 -2.80 27.87
N ARG A 130 -16.22 -2.38 28.21
CA ARG A 130 -16.48 -1.14 28.97
C ARG A 130 -16.50 -1.41 30.48
N PRO A 131 -16.52 -0.37 31.34
CA PRO A 131 -16.53 -0.54 32.81
C PRO A 131 -17.70 -1.35 33.38
N ASN A 132 -18.82 -1.44 32.67
CA ASN A 132 -19.94 -2.34 33.00
C ASN A 132 -19.63 -3.82 32.70
N SER A 133 -18.42 -4.10 32.20
CA SER A 133 -17.93 -5.43 31.84
C SER A 133 -18.68 -6.08 30.67
N GLU A 134 -19.22 -5.25 29.78
CA GLU A 134 -19.91 -5.62 28.55
C GLU A 134 -19.08 -5.18 27.32
N TYR A 135 -19.30 -5.81 26.17
CA TYR A 135 -18.50 -5.62 24.96
C TYR A 135 -19.28 -4.82 23.92
N TYR A 136 -18.75 -3.68 23.52
CA TYR A 136 -19.40 -2.78 22.57
C TYR A 136 -18.56 -2.64 21.31
N PHE A 137 -19.22 -2.51 20.18
CA PHE A 137 -18.60 -2.24 18.90
C PHE A 137 -17.67 -1.01 19.02
N ASP A 138 -16.45 -1.18 18.53
CA ASP A 138 -15.37 -0.21 18.59
C ASP A 138 -14.92 0.17 17.18
N SER A 139 -14.60 -0.84 16.36
CA SER A 139 -14.12 -0.62 15.00
C SER A 139 -14.52 -1.70 14.01
N TYR A 140 -14.51 -1.30 12.74
CA TYR A 140 -14.68 -2.13 11.56
C TYR A 140 -13.59 -1.81 10.56
N THR A 141 -12.84 -2.82 10.15
CA THR A 141 -11.72 -2.67 9.22
C THR A 141 -11.87 -3.66 8.07
N THR A 142 -11.63 -3.22 6.84
CA THR A 142 -11.56 -4.10 5.67
C THR A 142 -10.31 -3.88 4.84
N ILE A 143 -9.85 -4.98 4.25
CA ILE A 143 -8.79 -5.02 3.27
C ILE A 143 -9.25 -5.88 2.10
N SER A 144 -9.22 -5.33 0.90
CA SER A 144 -9.41 -6.10 -0.34
C SER A 144 -8.08 -6.52 -0.94
N GLN A 145 -8.04 -7.71 -1.53
CA GLN A 145 -6.90 -8.22 -2.29
C GLN A 145 -7.37 -8.78 -3.62
N ASN A 146 -6.68 -8.42 -4.70
CA ASN A 146 -6.82 -9.01 -6.03
C ASN A 146 -5.57 -9.85 -6.33
N TYR A 147 -5.75 -11.14 -6.55
CA TYR A 147 -4.66 -12.11 -6.78
C TYR A 147 -3.54 -12.06 -5.72
N GLY A 148 -3.91 -11.79 -4.46
CA GLY A 148 -2.97 -11.67 -3.35
C GLY A 148 -2.34 -10.28 -3.17
N LEU A 149 -2.59 -9.36 -4.09
CA LEU A 149 -2.15 -7.96 -4.00
C LEU A 149 -3.23 -7.10 -3.38
N GLU A 150 -2.89 -6.36 -2.32
CA GLU A 150 -3.85 -5.49 -1.62
C GLU A 150 -4.26 -4.26 -2.44
N ASN A 151 -5.56 -4.00 -2.53
CA ASN A 151 -6.11 -2.76 -3.05
C ASN A 151 -6.23 -1.73 -1.91
N LEU A 152 -5.24 -0.84 -1.82
CA LEU A 152 -5.15 0.24 -0.84
C LEU A 152 -6.22 1.32 -1.05
N PHE A 153 -6.84 1.43 -2.23
CA PHE A 153 -7.99 2.32 -2.46
C PHE A 153 -9.28 1.80 -1.84
N GLU A 154 -9.43 0.49 -1.72
CA GLU A 154 -10.57 -0.18 -1.08
C GLU A 154 -10.36 -0.42 0.42
N ARG A 155 -9.14 -0.19 0.91
CA ARG A 155 -8.82 -0.26 2.34
C ARG A 155 -9.71 0.70 3.14
N PHE A 156 -10.46 0.15 4.08
CA PHE A 156 -11.40 0.92 4.89
C PHE A 156 -11.21 0.65 6.38
N ASN A 157 -11.30 1.70 7.19
CA ASN A 157 -11.38 1.57 8.64
C ASN A 157 -12.35 2.60 9.18
N TYR A 158 -13.24 2.13 10.03
CA TYR A 158 -14.18 2.94 10.75
C TYR A 158 -14.05 2.62 12.23
N SER A 159 -13.61 3.60 13.01
CA SER A 159 -13.63 3.56 14.47
C SER A 159 -14.66 4.55 14.99
N VAL A 160 -15.40 4.14 16.00
CA VAL A 160 -16.41 4.98 16.62
C VAL A 160 -15.72 5.96 17.59
N GLU A 161 -15.68 7.25 17.25
CA GLU A 161 -15.20 8.29 18.17
C GLU A 161 -16.17 8.55 19.34
N ASP A 162 -17.49 8.41 19.10
CA ASP A 162 -18.56 8.67 20.07
C ASP A 162 -19.63 7.55 20.09
N ILE A 163 -20.01 7.15 21.31
CA ILE A 163 -20.92 6.07 21.74
C ILE A 163 -21.92 5.57 20.68
N TYR A 164 -21.54 4.56 19.90
CA TYR A 164 -22.50 3.56 19.44
C TYR A 164 -22.68 2.51 20.54
N GLU A 165 -23.93 2.16 20.83
CA GLU A 165 -24.31 1.16 21.83
C GLU A 165 -24.60 -0.20 21.18
N LEU A 166 -23.93 -0.55 20.07
CA LEU A 166 -24.06 -1.90 19.53
C LEU A 166 -23.30 -2.87 20.43
N HIS A 167 -24.07 -3.61 21.23
CA HIS A 167 -23.55 -4.62 22.11
C HIS A 167 -23.24 -5.90 21.32
N PHE A 168 -22.27 -6.68 21.80
CA PHE A 168 -21.79 -7.86 21.08
C PHE A 168 -22.87 -8.92 20.85
N ASP A 169 -23.85 -9.11 21.72
CA ASP A 169 -24.94 -10.09 21.52
C ASP A 169 -25.94 -9.69 20.42
N ASP A 170 -26.16 -8.38 20.25
CA ASP A 170 -27.04 -7.79 19.24
C ASP A 170 -26.33 -7.59 17.88
N ALA A 171 -25.00 -7.78 17.83
CA ALA A 171 -24.21 -7.54 16.63
C ALA A 171 -24.47 -8.59 15.55
N ASP A 172 -24.80 -8.10 14.36
CA ASP A 172 -24.91 -8.85 13.11
C ASP A 172 -24.36 -8.00 11.95
N GLU A 173 -24.24 -8.60 10.77
CA GLU A 173 -23.74 -7.88 9.60
C GLU A 173 -24.57 -6.62 9.27
N ALA A 174 -25.90 -6.70 9.38
CA ALA A 174 -26.80 -5.61 9.01
C ALA A 174 -26.70 -4.42 9.97
N SER A 175 -26.64 -4.70 11.28
CA SER A 175 -26.47 -3.71 12.34
C SER A 175 -25.11 -3.04 12.23
N ILE A 176 -24.01 -3.78 12.05
CA ILE A 176 -22.66 -3.20 11.86
C ILE A 176 -22.65 -2.30 10.62
N LYS A 177 -23.16 -2.77 9.47
CA LYS A 177 -23.25 -1.96 8.24
C LYS A 177 -24.12 -0.71 8.39
N ALA A 178 -25.10 -0.71 9.30
CA ALA A 178 -25.91 0.47 9.58
C ALA A 178 -25.20 1.53 10.43
N ILE A 179 -24.15 1.15 11.18
CA ILE A 179 -23.29 2.07 11.94
C ILE A 179 -22.33 2.80 11.00
N ILE A 180 -21.74 2.04 10.08
CA ILE A 180 -20.73 2.55 9.18
C ILE A 180 -21.39 3.58 8.25
N PRO A 181 -20.81 4.79 8.10
CA PRO A 181 -21.38 5.84 7.26
C PRO A 181 -21.79 5.28 5.89
N LYS A 182 -22.98 5.65 5.43
CA LYS A 182 -23.64 5.14 4.20
C LYS A 182 -22.87 5.43 2.88
N TYR A 183 -21.64 5.91 2.97
CA TYR A 183 -20.73 6.08 1.86
C TYR A 183 -19.69 4.95 1.92
N GLN A 184 -19.73 4.07 0.91
CA GLN A 184 -18.69 3.11 0.50
C GLN A 184 -18.74 1.65 1.00
N ILE A 185 -19.83 1.17 1.60
CA ILE A 185 -20.00 -0.27 1.81
C ILE A 185 -21.17 -0.78 0.98
N ASP A 186 -20.89 -1.08 -0.28
CA ASP A 186 -21.71 -2.00 -1.07
C ASP A 186 -20.96 -3.32 -1.25
N ILE A 187 -20.74 -4.02 -0.13
CA ILE A 187 -20.15 -5.38 -0.06
C ILE A 187 -21.07 -6.43 -0.71
N SER A 188 -22.22 -6.05 -1.28
CA SER A 188 -23.11 -7.01 -1.95
C SER A 188 -22.69 -7.38 -3.39
N ASN A 189 -21.57 -6.85 -3.90
CA ASN A 189 -21.09 -7.11 -5.26
C ASN A 189 -19.79 -7.94 -5.35
N ALA A 190 -19.27 -8.51 -4.26
CA ALA A 190 -18.03 -9.29 -4.22
C ALA A 190 -18.03 -10.63 -5.01
N ALA A 191 -19.09 -10.93 -5.77
CA ALA A 191 -19.15 -12.08 -6.69
C ALA A 191 -19.00 -11.71 -8.17
N ASN A 192 -18.99 -10.42 -8.53
CA ASN A 192 -18.70 -9.95 -9.89
C ASN A 192 -17.89 -8.66 -9.80
N GLY A 193 -16.63 -8.69 -10.24
CA GLY A 193 -15.69 -7.58 -10.13
C GLY A 193 -16.27 -6.22 -10.54
N ILE A 194 -15.92 -5.20 -9.74
CA ILE A 194 -15.83 -3.77 -10.07
C ILE A 194 -17.01 -3.21 -10.87
N LYS A 195 -17.93 -2.44 -10.26
CA LYS A 195 -18.61 -1.30 -10.95
C LYS A 195 -19.12 -0.24 -9.97
N THR A 196 -18.36 0.85 -9.78
CA THR A 196 -18.95 2.19 -9.52
C THR A 196 -18.31 3.35 -10.29
N GLU A 197 -17.33 3.09 -11.16
CA GLU A 197 -17.03 3.97 -12.28
C GLU A 197 -17.69 3.37 -13.53
N GLU A 198 -18.34 4.19 -14.36
CA GLU A 198 -18.80 3.72 -15.67
C GLU A 198 -17.62 3.05 -16.36
N GLU A 199 -17.72 1.75 -16.66
CA GLU A 199 -16.67 0.99 -17.32
C GLU A 199 -16.23 1.77 -18.57
N ILE A 200 -15.02 2.36 -18.51
CA ILE A 200 -14.54 3.22 -19.58
C ILE A 200 -14.37 2.34 -20.81
N THR A 201 -15.34 2.46 -21.72
CA THR A 201 -15.33 1.68 -22.96
C THR A 201 -14.28 2.30 -23.87
N ILE A 202 -13.17 1.59 -24.07
CA ILE A 202 -12.09 2.03 -24.96
C ILE A 202 -12.55 1.83 -26.42
N PRO A 203 -12.50 2.88 -27.26
CA PRO A 203 -12.87 2.79 -28.68
C PRO A 203 -12.05 1.74 -29.43
N GLU A 204 -12.67 1.05 -30.38
CA GLU A 204 -12.00 0.05 -31.23
C GLU A 204 -10.81 0.67 -31.99
N GLU A 205 -10.90 1.95 -32.37
CA GLU A 205 -9.83 2.69 -33.02
C GLU A 205 -8.55 2.76 -32.17
N ILE A 206 -8.67 2.72 -30.84
CA ILE A 206 -7.53 2.68 -29.92
C ILE A 206 -7.07 1.24 -29.70
N THR A 207 -7.99 0.29 -29.48
CA THR A 207 -7.60 -1.11 -29.26
C THR A 207 -6.91 -1.72 -30.49
N ASN A 208 -7.32 -1.33 -31.70
CA ASN A 208 -6.71 -1.81 -32.95
C ASN A 208 -5.28 -1.29 -33.22
N ILE A 209 -4.81 -0.30 -32.45
CA ILE A 209 -3.45 0.28 -32.59
C ILE A 209 -2.54 -0.02 -31.39
N ILE A 210 -3.04 -0.76 -30.40
CA ILE A 210 -2.26 -1.36 -29.33
C ILE A 210 -1.77 -2.71 -29.84
N ASP A 211 -0.48 -3.00 -29.66
CA ASP A 211 0.09 -4.28 -30.09
C ASP A 211 -0.47 -5.44 -29.24
N ASP A 212 -0.68 -6.61 -29.85
CA ASP A 212 -1.34 -7.77 -29.22
C ASP A 212 -0.64 -8.28 -27.93
N ASN A 213 0.60 -7.88 -27.68
CA ASN A 213 1.36 -8.24 -26.48
C ASN A 213 1.29 -7.17 -25.37
N TRP A 214 0.37 -6.22 -25.46
CA TRP A 214 0.14 -5.23 -24.41
C TRP A 214 -1.31 -5.29 -23.91
N SER A 215 -1.44 -5.35 -22.59
CA SER A 215 -2.72 -5.30 -21.91
C SER A 215 -2.94 -3.94 -21.26
N ILE A 216 -4.17 -3.42 -21.35
CA ILE A 216 -4.60 -2.21 -20.64
C ILE A 216 -4.78 -2.58 -19.17
N ARG A 217 -4.15 -1.83 -18.26
CA ARG A 217 -4.23 -2.03 -16.81
C ARG A 217 -4.97 -0.91 -16.09
N VAL A 218 -4.75 0.34 -16.52
CA VAL A 218 -5.49 1.52 -16.04
C VAL A 218 -5.89 2.36 -17.24
N SER A 219 -7.08 2.94 -17.21
CA SER A 219 -7.55 3.84 -18.26
C SER A 219 -8.27 5.04 -17.66
N ALA A 220 -8.20 6.16 -18.36
CA ALA A 220 -8.94 7.37 -18.03
C ALA A 220 -9.42 8.04 -19.31
N LYS A 221 -10.54 8.75 -19.22
CA LYS A 221 -11.16 9.47 -20.34
C LYS A 221 -11.47 10.92 -19.95
N GLY A 222 -11.17 11.86 -20.84
CA GLY A 222 -11.47 13.28 -20.63
C GLY A 222 -10.90 14.18 -21.71
N ASP A 223 -10.64 15.44 -21.38
CA ASP A 223 -10.12 16.45 -22.32
C ASP A 223 -8.66 16.82 -21.94
N LEU A 224 -7.68 16.26 -22.64
CA LEU A 224 -6.27 16.39 -22.27
C LEU A 224 -5.62 17.67 -22.79
N ASN A 225 -6.14 18.24 -23.88
CA ASN A 225 -5.48 19.32 -24.61
C ASN A 225 -6.34 20.58 -24.81
N LYS A 226 -7.55 20.62 -24.21
CA LYS A 226 -8.52 21.72 -24.30
C LYS A 226 -8.99 22.03 -25.71
N ASP A 227 -9.00 21.03 -26.57
CA ASP A 227 -9.55 21.19 -27.90
C ASP A 227 -11.08 20.95 -27.89
N MET A 228 -11.68 20.88 -29.08
CA MET A 228 -13.12 20.68 -29.20
C MET A 228 -13.53 19.19 -29.11
N TYR A 229 -12.56 18.28 -29.04
CA TYR A 229 -12.68 16.82 -29.05
C TYR A 229 -12.37 16.27 -27.66
N LYS A 230 -13.36 16.40 -26.76
CA LYS A 230 -13.21 16.13 -25.32
C LYS A 230 -13.13 14.65 -24.92
N GLN A 231 -12.87 13.75 -25.85
CA GLN A 231 -12.83 12.31 -25.58
C GLN A 231 -11.42 11.76 -25.81
N ASP A 232 -10.43 12.36 -25.19
CA ASP A 232 -9.08 11.83 -25.12
C ASP A 232 -8.98 10.71 -24.08
N TYR A 233 -7.94 9.89 -24.20
CA TYR A 233 -7.67 8.77 -23.30
C TYR A 233 -6.23 8.77 -22.84
N ILE A 234 -6.03 8.36 -21.58
CA ILE A 234 -4.73 7.93 -21.07
C ILE A 234 -4.84 6.45 -20.73
N LEU A 235 -3.90 5.65 -21.22
CA LEU A 235 -3.82 4.23 -20.93
C LEU A 235 -2.47 3.92 -20.27
N LEU A 236 -2.49 3.21 -19.14
CA LEU A 236 -1.35 2.50 -18.59
C LEU A 236 -1.38 1.07 -19.13
N LEU A 237 -0.37 0.73 -19.93
CA LEU A 237 -0.23 -0.54 -20.62
C LEU A 237 0.89 -1.35 -19.97
N GLN A 238 0.70 -2.67 -19.85
CA GLN A 238 1.74 -3.62 -19.44
C GLN A 238 2.04 -4.58 -20.58
N ASN A 239 3.31 -4.87 -20.82
CA ASN A 239 3.70 -5.88 -21.80
C ASN A 239 3.48 -7.29 -21.23
N ASP A 240 2.68 -8.11 -21.91
CA ASP A 240 2.34 -9.46 -21.47
C ASP A 240 3.50 -10.45 -21.62
N THR A 241 4.48 -10.15 -22.49
CA THR A 241 5.72 -10.95 -22.63
C THR A 241 6.77 -10.55 -21.60
N PHE A 242 6.83 -9.27 -21.27
CA PHE A 242 7.78 -8.69 -20.31
C PHE A 242 7.03 -7.86 -19.26
N PRO A 243 6.42 -8.49 -18.23
CA PRO A 243 5.53 -7.79 -17.28
C PRO A 243 6.14 -6.60 -16.53
N THR A 244 7.47 -6.51 -16.48
CA THR A 244 8.22 -5.38 -15.91
C THR A 244 8.23 -4.14 -16.82
N GLN A 245 7.89 -4.29 -18.10
CA GLN A 245 7.78 -3.21 -19.07
C GLN A 245 6.36 -2.65 -19.05
N THR A 246 6.27 -1.36 -18.73
CA THR A 246 5.01 -0.62 -18.78
C THR A 246 5.20 0.71 -19.50
N VAL A 247 4.11 1.22 -20.07
CA VAL A 247 4.07 2.56 -20.67
C VAL A 247 2.76 3.25 -20.34
N ILE A 248 2.82 4.57 -20.17
CA ILE A 248 1.63 5.41 -20.13
C ILE A 248 1.53 6.16 -21.45
N GLN A 249 0.46 5.92 -22.20
CA GLN A 249 0.25 6.47 -23.53
C GLN A 249 -0.99 7.36 -23.57
N LEU A 250 -0.82 8.58 -24.10
CA LEU A 250 -1.93 9.50 -24.40
C LEU A 250 -2.49 9.21 -25.80
N TYR A 251 -3.81 9.26 -25.95
CA TYR A 251 -4.53 9.16 -27.22
C TYR A 251 -5.48 10.36 -27.35
N LEU A 252 -5.25 11.17 -28.39
CA LEU A 252 -5.98 12.42 -28.61
C LEU A 252 -7.03 12.23 -29.70
N GLN A 253 -8.28 12.55 -29.41
CA GLN A 253 -9.37 12.45 -30.38
C GLN A 253 -9.17 13.47 -31.51
N GLN A 254 -9.46 13.05 -32.74
CA GLN A 254 -9.38 13.88 -33.93
C GLN A 254 -10.79 14.18 -34.48
N LYS A 255 -10.86 15.12 -35.42
CA LYS A 255 -12.11 15.57 -36.06
C LYS A 255 -12.94 14.46 -36.70
N ASP A 256 -12.27 13.45 -37.23
CA ASP A 256 -12.88 12.30 -37.90
C ASP A 256 -13.18 11.14 -36.93
N ASN A 257 -13.13 11.40 -35.61
CA ASN A 257 -13.22 10.42 -34.53
C ASN A 257 -12.07 9.40 -34.48
N SER A 258 -11.02 9.56 -35.30
CA SER A 258 -9.78 8.79 -35.13
C SER A 258 -8.99 9.28 -33.92
N TYR A 259 -7.97 8.50 -33.52
CA TYR A 259 -7.10 8.83 -32.39
C TYR A 259 -5.65 8.95 -32.83
N LYS A 260 -4.99 9.99 -32.33
CA LYS A 260 -3.55 10.22 -32.53
C LYS A 260 -2.80 9.95 -31.23
N LYS A 261 -1.70 9.19 -31.29
CA LYS A 261 -0.78 9.02 -30.16
C LYS A 261 -0.15 10.37 -29.78
N GLY A 262 -0.31 10.76 -28.52
CA GLY A 262 0.42 11.84 -27.87
C GLY A 262 1.80 11.37 -27.36
N PRO A 263 2.45 12.16 -26.49
CA PRO A 263 3.64 11.74 -25.78
C PRO A 263 3.42 10.42 -25.01
N VAL A 264 4.50 9.67 -24.83
CA VAL A 264 4.52 8.42 -24.07
C VAL A 264 5.48 8.59 -22.89
N ASN A 265 5.12 8.08 -21.73
CA ASN A 265 6.05 7.91 -20.62
C ASN A 265 6.36 6.42 -20.48
N SER A 266 7.62 6.07 -20.72
CA SER A 266 8.16 4.70 -20.60
C SER A 266 9.17 4.57 -19.45
N HIS A 267 9.08 5.45 -18.44
CA HIS A 267 10.09 5.53 -17.37
C HIS A 267 9.47 5.37 -15.98
N LEU A 268 8.34 6.05 -15.72
CA LEU A 268 7.73 6.16 -14.38
C LEU A 268 7.53 4.79 -13.71
N TYR A 269 6.96 3.87 -14.48
CA TYR A 269 6.61 2.52 -14.07
C TYR A 269 7.42 1.45 -14.84
N ASP A 270 8.45 1.84 -15.59
CA ASP A 270 9.30 0.85 -16.25
C ASP A 270 10.33 0.30 -15.25
N PHE A 271 10.28 -1.01 -15.10
CA PHE A 271 11.18 -1.80 -14.26
C PHE A 271 11.90 -2.84 -15.11
N SER A 272 11.97 -2.64 -16.43
CA SER A 272 12.65 -3.55 -17.36
C SER A 272 14.13 -3.78 -17.03
N ILE A 273 14.81 -2.75 -16.51
CA ILE A 273 16.22 -2.86 -16.10
C ILE A 273 16.39 -3.85 -14.94
N LEU A 274 15.32 -4.21 -14.24
CA LEU A 274 15.35 -5.16 -13.13
C LEU A 274 15.45 -6.60 -13.62
N ASN A 275 15.16 -6.88 -14.90
CA ASN A 275 15.26 -8.25 -15.44
C ASN A 275 16.66 -8.84 -15.27
N ASP A 276 17.70 -8.00 -15.23
CA ASP A 276 19.09 -8.43 -15.09
C ASP A 276 19.52 -8.66 -13.63
N TYR A 277 18.84 -8.03 -12.67
CA TYR A 277 19.21 -8.05 -11.23
C TYR A 277 18.34 -9.00 -10.39
N LEU A 278 17.21 -9.47 -10.92
CA LEU A 278 16.21 -10.20 -10.15
C LEU A 278 16.35 -11.72 -10.26
N SER A 279 16.44 -12.37 -9.10
CA SER A 279 16.24 -13.82 -8.98
C SER A 279 14.75 -14.19 -9.22
N PRO A 280 14.46 -15.35 -9.83
CA PRO A 280 13.11 -15.91 -9.95
C PRO A 280 12.31 -16.07 -8.65
N LEU A 281 12.94 -15.85 -7.49
CA LEU A 281 12.30 -15.92 -6.17
C LEU A 281 11.55 -14.63 -5.77
N PHE A 282 11.84 -13.47 -6.35
CA PHE A 282 11.23 -12.18 -5.96
C PHE A 282 9.96 -11.80 -6.75
N SER A 283 9.15 -12.79 -7.19
CA SER A 283 8.06 -12.60 -8.18
C SER A 283 6.97 -11.64 -7.79
N HIS A 284 6.59 -11.65 -6.52
CA HIS A 284 5.44 -10.90 -6.02
C HIS A 284 5.77 -9.42 -5.82
N LEU A 285 7.05 -9.06 -5.65
CA LEU A 285 7.51 -7.67 -5.72
C LEU A 285 7.61 -7.16 -7.17
N ARG A 286 7.50 -8.04 -8.20
CA ARG A 286 7.62 -7.68 -9.63
C ARG A 286 6.40 -6.96 -10.19
N GLU A 287 5.25 -7.14 -9.58
CA GLU A 287 4.00 -6.64 -10.16
C GLU A 287 3.70 -5.27 -9.56
N ILE A 288 3.82 -4.26 -10.41
CA ILE A 288 3.19 -2.97 -10.16
C ILE A 288 1.74 -3.28 -9.83
N ASN A 289 1.35 -3.00 -8.59
CA ASN A 289 0.00 -3.23 -8.17
C ASN A 289 -0.89 -2.14 -8.79
N PHE A 290 -1.41 -2.44 -9.97
CA PHE A 290 -2.23 -1.51 -10.75
C PHE A 290 -3.53 -1.15 -10.04
N GLU A 291 -4.00 -1.99 -9.09
CA GLU A 291 -5.13 -1.66 -8.22
C GLU A 291 -4.85 -0.43 -7.36
N ASN A 292 -3.57 -0.13 -7.10
CA ASN A 292 -3.12 1.04 -6.36
C ASN A 292 -2.68 2.19 -7.25
N ILE A 293 -3.13 2.22 -8.51
CA ILE A 293 -2.91 3.32 -9.44
C ILE A 293 -4.24 3.78 -10.02
N LYS A 294 -4.50 5.08 -9.97
CA LYS A 294 -5.60 5.75 -10.66
C LYS A 294 -5.08 6.87 -11.53
N ILE A 295 -5.80 7.15 -12.61
CA ILE A 295 -5.51 8.28 -13.48
C ILE A 295 -6.80 9.07 -13.64
N ASP A 296 -6.74 10.36 -13.36
CA ASP A 296 -7.88 11.26 -13.50
C ASP A 296 -7.56 12.30 -14.57
N ILE A 297 -8.49 12.49 -15.52
CA ILE A 297 -8.36 13.53 -16.54
C ILE A 297 -9.27 14.71 -16.18
N HIS A 298 -8.68 15.89 -16.20
CA HIS A 298 -9.35 17.17 -16.01
C HIS A 298 -9.15 18.04 -17.26
N GLU A 299 -9.87 19.15 -17.37
CA GLU A 299 -9.77 20.02 -18.55
C GLU A 299 -8.33 20.56 -18.75
N GLY A 300 -7.60 19.98 -19.70
CA GLY A 300 -6.21 20.28 -20.06
C GLY A 300 -5.17 19.88 -19.02
N SER A 301 -5.49 18.93 -18.15
CA SER A 301 -4.54 18.36 -17.18
C SER A 301 -4.94 16.95 -16.82
N PHE A 302 -4.02 16.21 -16.21
CA PHE A 302 -4.33 14.91 -15.64
C PHE A 302 -3.45 14.64 -14.43
N ASP A 303 -3.94 13.76 -13.57
CA ASP A 303 -3.35 13.37 -12.32
C ASP A 303 -3.05 11.87 -12.35
N ILE A 304 -1.88 11.47 -11.87
CA ILE A 304 -1.53 10.08 -11.63
C ILE A 304 -1.48 9.90 -10.12
N HIS A 305 -2.47 9.19 -9.60
CA HIS A 305 -2.61 8.87 -8.19
C HIS A 305 -2.09 7.47 -7.93
N GLN A 306 -1.17 7.32 -6.97
CA GLN A 306 -0.61 6.04 -6.56
C GLN A 306 -0.68 5.91 -5.04
N ARG A 307 -1.07 4.74 -4.54
CA ARG A 307 -0.86 4.33 -3.15
C ARG A 307 0.27 3.30 -3.08
N VAL A 308 1.28 3.57 -2.27
CA VAL A 308 2.47 2.73 -2.15
C VAL A 308 2.56 2.21 -0.72
N PRO A 309 2.57 0.88 -0.51
CA PRO A 309 2.84 0.32 0.82
C PRO A 309 4.17 0.84 1.37
N ASP A 310 4.18 1.23 2.65
CA ASP A 310 5.40 1.67 3.32
C ASP A 310 6.18 0.46 3.83
N PHE A 311 6.91 -0.18 2.91
CA PHE A 311 7.74 -1.37 3.18
C PHE A 311 8.87 -1.06 4.17
N ASP A 312 9.16 -1.95 5.11
CA ASP A 312 10.36 -1.89 5.94
C ASP A 312 11.46 -2.87 5.48
N ASP A 313 12.63 -2.83 6.11
CA ASP A 313 13.74 -3.73 5.74
C ASP A 313 13.37 -5.21 5.91
N SER A 314 12.46 -5.53 6.84
CA SER A 314 12.01 -6.91 7.06
C SER A 314 11.12 -7.40 5.91
N ASP A 315 10.32 -6.52 5.31
CA ASP A 315 9.52 -6.84 4.13
C ASP A 315 10.38 -7.21 2.91
N PHE A 316 11.60 -6.67 2.81
CA PHE A 316 12.57 -7.03 1.75
C PHE A 316 13.45 -8.24 2.10
N GLN A 317 13.80 -8.42 3.38
CA GLN A 317 14.71 -9.49 3.85
C GLN A 317 14.01 -10.83 4.01
N LEU A 318 12.75 -10.80 4.45
CA LEU A 318 11.96 -11.99 4.58
C LEU A 318 11.49 -12.35 3.17
N ASN A 319 12.00 -13.46 2.63
CA ASN A 319 11.28 -14.24 1.61
C ASN A 319 9.96 -14.72 2.25
N VAL A 320 9.04 -13.83 2.60
CA VAL A 320 7.79 -14.20 3.25
C VAL A 320 7.06 -15.04 2.22
N ASP A 321 7.07 -16.35 2.43
CA ASP A 321 6.20 -17.34 1.79
C ASP A 321 4.84 -16.69 1.57
N GLU A 322 4.52 -16.34 0.32
CA GLU A 322 3.25 -16.03 -0.38
C GLU A 322 1.96 -15.78 0.44
N SER A 323 2.06 -15.33 1.68
CA SER A 323 1.00 -15.36 2.66
C SER A 323 1.18 -14.20 3.64
N PHE A 324 0.57 -13.08 3.23
CA PHE A 324 0.11 -12.03 4.14
C PHE A 324 1.18 -11.20 4.85
N SER A 325 1.93 -10.41 4.09
CA SER A 325 2.49 -9.17 4.63
C SER A 325 1.41 -8.08 4.60
N PHE A 326 0.62 -7.99 5.68
CA PHE A 326 -0.19 -6.81 5.91
C PHE A 326 0.75 -5.63 6.20
N ILE A 327 0.81 -4.67 5.29
CA ILE A 327 1.63 -3.47 5.46
C ILE A 327 0.71 -2.36 6.02
N PRO A 328 0.77 -2.06 7.32
CA PRO A 328 -0.21 -1.18 7.98
C PRO A 328 -0.18 0.25 7.47
N ASN A 329 0.98 0.67 6.95
CA ASN A 329 1.23 2.03 6.53
C ASN A 329 1.36 2.10 5.02
N TYR A 330 0.95 3.21 4.43
CA TYR A 330 1.16 3.47 3.01
C TYR A 330 1.32 4.96 2.77
N THR A 331 2.00 5.29 1.68
CA THR A 331 2.08 6.65 1.14
C THR A 331 1.04 6.79 0.04
N ASP A 332 0.12 7.73 0.21
CA ASP A 332 -0.74 8.22 -0.86
C ASP A 332 0.03 9.33 -1.59
N GLN A 333 0.10 9.27 -2.91
CA GLN A 333 0.83 10.25 -3.70
C GLN A 333 0.16 10.53 -5.03
N ASN A 334 0.16 11.79 -5.45
CA ASN A 334 -0.43 12.24 -6.70
C ASN A 334 0.53 13.16 -7.46
N LEU A 335 0.67 12.93 -8.76
CA LEU A 335 1.51 13.69 -9.68
C LEU A 335 0.67 14.28 -10.82
N SER A 336 0.57 15.60 -10.87
CA SER A 336 -0.22 16.33 -11.86
C SER A 336 0.59 16.79 -13.06
N PHE A 337 -0.01 16.73 -14.25
CA PHE A 337 0.52 17.24 -15.50
C PHE A 337 -0.45 18.20 -16.17
N LYS A 338 0.06 19.30 -16.74
CA LYS A 338 -0.74 20.34 -17.38
C LYS A 338 -0.31 20.58 -18.81
N TYR A 339 -1.29 20.68 -19.70
CA TYR A 339 -1.07 20.97 -21.11
C TYR A 339 -0.59 22.41 -21.33
N ASP A 340 0.46 22.56 -22.13
CA ASP A 340 0.99 23.82 -22.63
C ASP A 340 0.73 23.94 -24.13
N ALA A 341 -0.20 24.82 -24.50
CA ALA A 341 -0.59 25.03 -25.89
C ALA A 341 0.54 25.58 -26.78
N ALA A 342 1.56 26.24 -26.20
CA ALA A 342 2.66 26.82 -26.97
C ALA A 342 3.62 25.74 -27.49
N THR A 343 3.90 24.73 -26.67
CA THR A 343 4.79 23.60 -27.04
C THR A 343 4.01 22.37 -27.50
N LYS A 344 2.71 22.32 -27.23
CA LYS A 344 1.81 21.18 -27.45
C LYS A 344 2.27 19.94 -26.69
N ASP A 345 2.64 20.13 -25.43
CA ASP A 345 3.14 19.09 -24.54
C ASP A 345 2.55 19.23 -23.13
N TRP A 346 2.67 18.18 -22.32
CA TRP A 346 2.23 18.15 -20.94
C TRP A 346 3.43 18.28 -20.03
N TYR A 347 3.38 19.24 -19.12
CA TYR A 347 4.44 19.44 -18.15
C TYR A 347 3.99 19.09 -16.76
N SER A 348 4.90 18.52 -15.98
CA SER A 348 4.75 18.36 -14.55
C SER A 348 4.35 19.69 -13.92
N ASN A 349 3.27 19.66 -13.15
CA ASN A 349 2.65 20.84 -12.55
C ASN A 349 2.85 20.80 -11.03
N ASN A 350 2.24 19.81 -10.39
CA ASN A 350 2.23 19.67 -8.94
C ASN A 350 2.51 18.23 -8.54
N TYR A 351 3.05 18.06 -7.34
CA TYR A 351 3.20 16.78 -6.67
C TYR A 351 2.68 16.92 -5.25
N TYR A 352 1.98 15.89 -4.77
CA TYR A 352 1.44 15.82 -3.43
C TYR A 352 1.69 14.40 -2.89
N TYR A 353 1.99 14.29 -1.61
CA TYR A 353 1.98 13.00 -0.93
C TYR A 353 1.55 13.17 0.52
N GLU A 354 1.03 12.09 1.09
CA GLU A 354 0.56 12.01 2.45
C GLU A 354 0.82 10.60 2.97
N ASN A 355 1.40 10.50 4.16
CA ASN A 355 1.72 9.21 4.77
C ASN A 355 0.62 8.81 5.74
N PHE A 356 0.04 7.63 5.53
CA PHE A 356 -1.03 7.08 6.35
C PHE A 356 -0.47 6.03 7.30
N SER A 357 -0.81 6.15 8.59
CA SER A 357 -0.54 5.10 9.57
C SER A 357 -1.82 4.36 9.93
N TYR A 358 -1.79 3.03 9.98
CA TYR A 358 -2.83 2.19 10.59
C TYR A 358 -4.27 2.63 10.26
N PHE A 359 -4.57 2.76 8.97
CA PHE A 359 -5.89 3.08 8.42
C PHE A 359 -6.53 4.42 8.86
N ASP A 360 -5.79 5.35 9.44
CA ASP A 360 -6.37 6.61 9.91
C ASP A 360 -5.99 7.80 9.01
N PRO A 361 -6.90 8.26 8.14
CA PRO A 361 -6.69 9.45 7.32
C PRO A 361 -6.67 10.76 8.11
N ALA A 362 -7.17 10.80 9.34
CA ALA A 362 -7.11 11.98 10.20
C ALA A 362 -5.74 12.15 10.89
N ASN A 363 -4.88 11.11 10.84
CA ASN A 363 -3.55 11.08 11.44
C ASN A 363 -2.42 11.08 10.40
N ALA A 364 -2.65 11.74 9.27
CA ALA A 364 -1.58 12.11 8.36
C ALA A 364 -0.54 12.99 9.07
N TRP A 365 0.72 12.57 9.02
CA TRP A 365 1.79 13.18 9.81
C TRP A 365 2.66 14.17 9.03
N GLU A 366 2.55 14.21 7.70
CA GLU A 366 3.22 15.21 6.85
C GLU A 366 2.17 15.93 6.02
N ASN A 367 1.99 17.22 6.33
CA ASN A 367 1.05 18.10 5.65
C ASN A 367 1.74 18.74 4.44
N TRP A 368 1.19 18.47 3.25
CA TRP A 368 1.11 19.42 2.14
C TRP A 368 2.42 20.08 1.75
N GLU A 369 3.19 19.42 0.89
CA GLU A 369 4.26 20.09 0.17
C GLU A 369 3.89 20.22 -1.30
N GLU A 370 3.35 21.39 -1.69
CA GLU A 370 3.36 21.84 -3.09
C GLU A 370 4.82 22.11 -3.48
N GLY A 371 5.55 21.04 -3.71
CA GLY A 371 6.85 21.09 -4.33
C GLY A 371 6.65 21.53 -5.76
N ILE A 372 7.19 22.69 -6.15
CA ILE A 372 7.38 22.97 -7.57
C ILE A 372 8.26 21.81 -8.08
N ILE A 373 7.71 20.79 -8.70
CA ILE A 373 8.50 19.87 -9.50
C ILE A 373 8.95 20.69 -10.71
N GLY A 374 10.24 20.65 -11.06
CA GLY A 374 10.71 21.46 -12.20
C GLY A 374 9.88 21.20 -13.46
N LYS A 375 9.80 22.16 -14.39
CA LYS A 375 8.97 22.03 -15.60
C LYS A 375 9.55 20.93 -16.52
N ASN A 376 9.17 19.69 -16.30
CA ASN A 376 9.57 18.53 -17.08
C ASN A 376 8.42 18.05 -17.96
N THR A 377 8.75 17.61 -19.17
CA THR A 377 7.77 16.98 -20.04
C THR A 377 7.30 15.68 -19.41
N PHE A 378 6.05 15.31 -19.68
CA PHE A 378 5.49 14.04 -19.23
C PHE A 378 6.36 12.84 -19.63
N ALA A 379 6.94 12.87 -20.83
CA ALA A 379 7.82 11.81 -21.33
C ALA A 379 9.13 11.65 -20.52
N ASP A 380 9.61 12.71 -19.85
CA ASP A 380 10.92 12.71 -19.20
C ASP A 380 10.85 12.34 -17.70
N VAL A 381 9.68 12.26 -17.09
CA VAL A 381 9.56 11.97 -15.65
C VAL A 381 9.78 10.49 -15.37
N CYS A 382 10.75 10.17 -14.52
CA CYS A 382 11.19 8.79 -14.25
C CYS A 382 10.65 8.15 -12.97
N ASN A 383 10.18 8.95 -12.00
CA ASN A 383 9.73 8.51 -10.68
C ASN A 383 8.91 9.61 -10.00
N PHE A 384 8.19 9.24 -8.94
CA PHE A 384 7.62 10.20 -8.02
C PHE A 384 8.71 10.83 -7.14
N PRO A 385 8.61 12.12 -6.77
CA PRO A 385 9.68 12.84 -6.08
C PRO A 385 10.19 12.20 -4.79
N ASN A 386 9.36 11.50 -4.01
CA ASN A 386 9.76 10.90 -2.73
C ASN A 386 10.05 9.37 -2.81
N TYR A 387 9.85 8.74 -3.97
CA TYR A 387 9.86 7.29 -4.12
C TYR A 387 10.82 6.85 -5.23
N THR A 388 11.97 6.29 -4.84
CA THR A 388 13.09 5.97 -5.74
C THR A 388 13.68 4.60 -5.46
N PHE A 389 14.51 4.09 -6.37
CA PHE A 389 15.12 2.78 -6.25
C PHE A 389 16.63 2.83 -6.52
N TYR A 390 17.41 1.95 -5.89
CA TYR A 390 18.82 1.71 -6.22
C TYR A 390 19.00 1.00 -7.57
N GLY A 391 20.20 0.50 -7.89
CA GLY A 391 20.34 -0.59 -8.87
C GLY A 391 20.03 -0.25 -10.33
N GLY A 392 20.28 0.99 -10.74
CA GLY A 392 20.26 1.37 -12.16
C GLY A 392 18.90 1.82 -12.71
N LYS A 393 17.80 1.84 -11.93
CA LYS A 393 16.60 2.55 -12.39
C LYS A 393 16.92 4.05 -12.58
N GLU A 394 16.66 4.58 -13.78
CA GLU A 394 16.83 6.01 -14.04
C GLU A 394 15.91 6.78 -13.08
N THR A 395 16.48 7.73 -12.36
CA THR A 395 15.82 8.50 -11.31
C THR A 395 16.04 9.97 -11.57
N MET A 396 14.98 10.75 -11.37
CA MET A 396 14.98 12.20 -11.38
C MET A 396 14.81 12.73 -9.96
N LEU A 397 15.79 13.51 -9.51
CA LEU A 397 15.77 14.22 -8.24
C LEU A 397 15.74 15.74 -8.44
N TYR A 398 15.07 16.44 -7.54
CA TYR A 398 14.88 17.89 -7.56
C TYR A 398 15.46 18.50 -6.30
N GLY A 399 16.22 19.58 -6.46
CA GLY A 399 16.82 20.22 -5.30
C GLY A 399 17.74 21.37 -5.66
N THR A 400 18.46 21.86 -4.65
CA THR A 400 19.49 22.88 -4.80
C THR A 400 20.86 22.22 -4.87
N LEU A 401 21.61 22.52 -5.93
CA LEU A 401 22.99 22.02 -6.04
C LEU A 401 23.92 22.85 -5.16
N THR A 402 24.61 22.23 -4.21
CA THR A 402 25.52 22.90 -3.27
C THR A 402 26.89 22.22 -3.21
N GLU A 403 27.88 22.92 -2.64
CA GLU A 403 29.14 22.31 -2.19
C GLU A 403 29.14 22.25 -0.67
N LYS A 404 29.35 21.08 -0.10
CA LYS A 404 29.52 20.88 1.35
C LYS A 404 30.92 20.44 1.69
N ILE A 405 31.36 20.78 2.91
CA ILE A 405 32.63 20.33 3.47
C ILE A 405 32.33 19.16 4.40
N PHE A 406 32.94 18.02 4.10
CA PHE A 406 32.99 16.85 4.97
C PHE A 406 34.41 16.65 5.52
N TYR A 407 34.53 15.82 6.55
CA TYR A 407 35.80 15.50 7.19
C TYR A 407 36.23 14.08 6.81
N GLY A 408 37.41 13.97 6.20
CA GLY A 408 38.06 12.72 5.82
C GLY A 408 39.17 12.33 6.79
N GLU A 409 40.19 11.66 6.29
CA GLU A 409 41.29 11.14 7.11
C GLU A 409 42.22 12.23 7.68
N PRO A 410 42.92 11.96 8.81
CA PRO A 410 42.71 10.86 9.74
C PRO A 410 41.73 11.28 10.84
N GLY A 411 40.58 10.62 10.94
CA GLY A 411 39.61 10.90 12.02
C GLY A 411 38.17 11.08 11.55
N TYR A 412 37.88 11.25 10.25
CA TYR A 412 36.52 11.19 9.68
C TYR A 412 35.43 11.99 10.45
N GLY A 413 35.81 13.12 11.06
CA GLY A 413 34.93 13.96 11.88
C GLY A 413 35.12 13.80 13.40
N GLU A 414 35.85 12.80 13.88
CA GLU A 414 36.25 12.63 15.28
C GLU A 414 37.24 13.71 15.72
N THR A 415 38.11 14.17 14.81
CA THR A 415 39.09 15.22 15.09
C THR A 415 39.08 16.35 14.05
N PRO A 416 37.97 17.09 13.87
CA PRO A 416 37.75 18.02 12.74
C PRO A 416 38.83 19.10 12.51
N LYS A 417 39.67 19.38 13.51
CA LYS A 417 40.79 20.32 13.43
C LYS A 417 41.99 19.77 12.64
N ILE A 418 42.19 18.46 12.64
CA ILE A 418 43.31 17.78 11.97
C ILE A 418 42.84 16.89 10.80
N ASP A 419 41.55 16.58 10.76
CA ASP A 419 40.94 15.83 9.66
C ASP A 419 41.00 16.60 8.33
N GLN A 420 41.20 15.87 7.23
CA GLN A 420 41.15 16.43 5.88
C GLN A 420 39.76 17.01 5.60
N LYS A 421 39.71 18.27 5.15
CA LYS A 421 38.46 18.89 4.70
C LYS A 421 38.23 18.57 3.23
N ILE A 422 37.18 17.82 2.93
CA ILE A 422 36.84 17.36 1.58
C ILE A 422 35.61 18.13 1.12
N LYS A 423 35.71 18.78 -0.04
CA LYS A 423 34.56 19.44 -0.68
C LYS A 423 33.84 18.44 -1.58
N VAL A 424 32.53 18.36 -1.41
CA VAL A 424 31.68 17.40 -2.10
C VAL A 424 30.49 18.13 -2.71
N LEU A 425 30.14 17.77 -3.93
CA LEU A 425 28.90 18.23 -4.57
C LEU A 425 27.72 17.45 -4.00
N VAL A 426 26.72 18.18 -3.54
CA VAL A 426 25.51 17.61 -2.92
C VAL A 426 24.29 18.23 -3.60
N LEU A 427 23.29 17.41 -3.91
CA LEU A 427 21.93 17.88 -4.15
C LEU A 427 21.18 17.87 -2.83
N GLU A 428 20.75 19.05 -2.37
CA GLU A 428 19.82 19.19 -1.24
C GLU A 428 18.39 19.18 -1.80
N THR A 429 17.62 18.12 -1.53
CA THR A 429 16.26 17.99 -2.03
C THR A 429 15.30 18.88 -1.25
N ASP A 430 14.24 19.34 -1.93
CA ASP A 430 13.20 20.15 -1.29
C ASP A 430 12.28 19.29 -0.38
N HIS A 431 12.26 17.97 -0.59
CA HIS A 431 11.47 16.98 0.14
C HIS A 431 12.35 15.80 0.54
N TYR A 432 11.94 15.07 1.56
CA TYR A 432 12.56 13.79 1.89
C TYR A 432 12.30 12.77 0.79
N VAL A 433 13.33 11.98 0.47
CA VAL A 433 13.27 10.95 -0.56
C VAL A 433 13.62 9.61 0.06
N ASN A 434 12.73 8.63 -0.11
CA ASN A 434 13.00 7.25 0.26
C ASN A 434 13.61 6.52 -0.95
N THR A 435 14.68 5.76 -0.69
CA THR A 435 15.35 4.95 -1.71
C THR A 435 15.30 3.49 -1.30
N TYR A 436 14.59 2.71 -2.11
CA TYR A 436 14.29 1.31 -1.84
C TYR A 436 15.27 0.40 -2.58
N PRO A 437 15.64 -0.75 -1.98
CA PRO A 437 16.31 -1.81 -2.72
C PRO A 437 15.35 -2.37 -3.76
N ILE A 438 15.94 -2.80 -4.86
CA ILE A 438 15.23 -3.37 -6.02
C ILE A 438 14.87 -4.83 -5.75
N ALA A 439 15.76 -5.52 -5.04
CA ALA A 439 15.57 -6.83 -4.46
C ALA A 439 16.62 -7.03 -3.38
N TYR A 440 16.39 -8.03 -2.54
CA TYR A 440 17.43 -8.51 -1.65
C TYR A 440 18.42 -9.36 -2.46
N ASN A 441 19.57 -8.79 -2.78
CA ASN A 441 20.68 -9.48 -3.40
C ASN A 441 21.98 -9.02 -2.72
N ASP A 442 22.97 -9.90 -2.61
CA ASP A 442 24.29 -9.61 -2.04
C ASP A 442 25.11 -8.61 -2.90
N ASP A 443 24.49 -8.00 -3.92
CA ASP A 443 25.10 -6.96 -4.73
C ASP A 443 25.13 -5.64 -3.96
N PRO A 444 26.32 -5.11 -3.62
CA PRO A 444 26.43 -3.85 -2.90
C PRO A 444 25.89 -2.65 -3.69
N GLU A 445 25.67 -2.75 -5.00
CA GLU A 445 25.13 -1.66 -5.83
C GLU A 445 23.60 -1.52 -5.75
N VAL A 446 22.88 -2.57 -5.34
CA VAL A 446 21.40 -2.54 -5.26
C VAL A 446 20.87 -2.22 -3.86
N GLY A 447 21.76 -2.11 -2.88
CA GLY A 447 21.42 -1.88 -1.48
C GLY A 447 20.81 -3.10 -0.79
N LEU A 448 21.12 -3.28 0.49
CA LEU A 448 20.56 -4.35 1.33
C LEU A 448 19.42 -3.88 2.23
N SER A 449 19.18 -2.57 2.26
CA SER A 449 18.21 -1.91 3.12
C SER A 449 17.67 -0.65 2.47
N ILE A 450 16.52 -0.21 2.93
CA ILE A 450 15.90 1.06 2.55
C ILE A 450 16.72 2.18 3.19
N SER A 451 17.01 3.24 2.42
CA SER A 451 17.45 4.51 3.00
C SER A 451 16.27 5.46 3.06
N ARG A 452 15.86 5.84 4.27
CA ARG A 452 14.70 6.68 4.53
C ARG A 452 15.10 8.12 4.77
N ASP A 453 14.17 9.03 4.49
CA ASP A 453 14.27 10.45 4.82
C ASP A 453 15.54 11.13 4.27
N ASN A 454 15.96 10.74 3.06
CA ASN A 454 17.15 11.33 2.44
C ASN A 454 16.83 12.76 1.97
N ALA A 455 17.52 13.75 2.54
CA ALA A 455 17.47 15.14 2.09
C ALA A 455 18.71 15.56 1.28
N GLU A 456 19.75 14.72 1.26
CA GLU A 456 21.05 15.05 0.69
C GLU A 456 21.62 13.88 -0.11
N PHE A 457 22.00 14.16 -1.35
CA PHE A 457 22.58 13.18 -2.26
C PHE A 457 23.95 13.66 -2.74
N GLN A 458 25.01 12.94 -2.41
CA GLN A 458 26.32 13.19 -2.97
C GLN A 458 26.35 12.84 -4.45
N LEU A 459 26.91 13.73 -5.25
CA LEU A 459 26.86 13.64 -6.69
C LEU A 459 28.20 13.21 -7.29
N TYR A 460 28.11 12.28 -8.22
CA TYR A 460 29.18 11.87 -9.12
C TYR A 460 28.71 12.04 -10.56
N SER A 461 29.63 12.10 -11.52
CA SER A 461 29.27 11.99 -12.93
C SER A 461 30.44 11.41 -13.70
N GLU A 462 30.16 10.41 -14.53
CA GLU A 462 31.10 9.89 -15.52
C GLU A 462 31.12 10.74 -16.79
N LYS A 463 30.12 11.62 -16.93
CA LYS A 463 30.00 12.56 -18.04
C LYS A 463 30.70 13.87 -17.69
N ASN A 464 31.11 14.60 -18.72
CA ASN A 464 31.73 15.91 -18.55
C ASN A 464 30.67 16.99 -18.27
N ILE A 465 30.04 16.92 -17.09
CA ILE A 465 29.05 17.89 -16.62
C ILE A 465 29.74 19.00 -15.84
N ASP A 466 29.58 20.24 -16.29
CA ASP A 466 30.11 21.43 -15.62
C ASP A 466 29.16 21.90 -14.50
N PHE A 467 29.18 21.20 -13.37
CA PHE A 467 28.36 21.47 -12.19
C PHE A 467 28.51 22.90 -11.65
N LYS A 468 29.65 23.56 -11.89
CA LYS A 468 29.89 24.93 -11.42
C LYS A 468 28.86 25.93 -11.94
N LYS A 469 28.27 25.68 -13.12
CA LYS A 469 27.22 26.52 -13.71
C LYS A 469 25.90 26.47 -12.95
N TYR A 470 25.72 25.43 -12.14
CA TYR A 470 24.47 25.11 -11.45
C TYR A 470 24.58 25.29 -9.94
N LEU A 471 25.78 25.54 -9.39
CA LEU A 471 25.98 25.76 -7.95
C LEU A 471 25.09 26.89 -7.42
N GLY A 472 24.43 26.62 -6.30
CA GLY A 472 23.48 27.51 -5.63
C GLY A 472 22.12 27.65 -6.34
N LYS A 473 21.85 26.86 -7.39
CA LYS A 473 20.60 26.93 -8.16
C LYS A 473 19.75 25.68 -7.93
N LYS A 474 18.43 25.86 -8.10
CA LYS A 474 17.50 24.74 -8.21
C LYS A 474 17.66 24.03 -9.55
N VAL A 475 17.78 22.72 -9.50
CA VAL A 475 18.00 21.85 -10.67
C VAL A 475 17.13 20.60 -10.59
N ALA A 476 16.90 20.01 -11.76
CA ALA A 476 16.49 18.61 -11.88
C ALA A 476 17.71 17.81 -12.36
N LEU A 477 18.10 16.80 -11.60
CA LEU A 477 19.16 15.86 -11.96
C LEU A 477 18.51 14.55 -12.40
N THR A 478 18.99 13.98 -13.50
CA THR A 478 18.62 12.63 -13.92
C THR A 478 19.86 11.74 -13.89
N GLY A 479 19.72 10.52 -13.38
CA GLY A 479 20.83 9.58 -13.21
C GLY A 479 20.42 8.35 -12.42
N HIS A 480 21.37 7.72 -11.75
CA HIS A 480 21.16 6.45 -11.05
C HIS A 480 21.58 6.55 -9.59
N LEU A 481 20.81 5.92 -8.70
CA LEU A 481 21.07 5.92 -7.25
C LEU A 481 21.80 4.65 -6.83
N TYR A 482 22.74 4.82 -5.91
CA TYR A 482 23.51 3.74 -5.30
C TYR A 482 23.65 3.97 -3.79
N PRO A 483 23.70 2.91 -2.99
CA PRO A 483 23.98 3.04 -1.57
C PRO A 483 25.43 3.50 -1.33
N GLN A 484 25.68 4.00 -0.13
CA GLN A 484 27.03 4.20 0.36
C GLN A 484 27.76 2.85 0.51
N VAL A 485 28.86 2.68 -0.23
CA VAL A 485 29.74 1.50 -0.21
C VAL A 485 31.12 1.77 0.39
N ASN A 486 31.53 3.03 0.59
CA ASN A 486 32.83 3.37 1.18
C ASN A 486 32.83 4.69 1.99
N ALA A 487 33.94 4.94 2.68
CA ALA A 487 34.10 6.08 3.59
C ALA A 487 34.28 7.45 2.91
N HIS A 488 34.39 7.51 1.57
CA HIS A 488 34.45 8.77 0.79
C HIS A 488 33.10 9.17 0.18
N GLN A 489 32.07 8.38 0.44
CA GLN A 489 30.69 8.67 0.16
C GLN A 489 30.06 9.08 1.49
N PHE A 490 29.76 10.37 1.65
CA PHE A 490 29.42 10.97 2.93
C PHE A 490 27.91 11.06 3.17
N THR A 491 27.11 10.80 2.13
CA THR A 491 25.65 10.66 2.23
C THR A 491 25.27 9.18 2.15
N PRO A 492 24.16 8.76 2.80
CA PRO A 492 23.70 7.36 2.76
C PRO A 492 23.42 6.86 1.34
N VAL A 493 22.97 7.77 0.47
CA VAL A 493 22.69 7.52 -0.95
C VAL A 493 23.52 8.47 -1.80
N ILE A 494 24.10 7.95 -2.87
CA ILE A 494 24.81 8.73 -3.88
C ILE A 494 24.05 8.70 -5.20
N MET A 495 24.26 9.71 -6.02
CA MET A 495 23.71 9.78 -7.37
C MET A 495 24.84 9.89 -8.40
N VAL A 496 24.86 8.96 -9.35
CA VAL A 496 25.66 9.09 -10.57
C VAL A 496 24.82 9.82 -11.61
N VAL A 497 25.17 11.07 -11.87
CA VAL A 497 24.38 12.02 -12.65
C VAL A 497 24.69 11.90 -14.14
N ASP A 498 23.63 11.77 -14.93
CA ASP A 498 23.67 11.72 -16.38
C ASP A 498 23.31 13.03 -17.06
N LYS A 499 22.35 13.77 -16.48
CA LYS A 499 21.78 14.99 -17.05
C LYS A 499 21.47 15.99 -15.95
N VAL A 500 21.62 17.28 -16.25
CA VAL A 500 21.26 18.39 -15.37
C VAL A 500 20.42 19.41 -16.15
N LYS A 501 19.26 19.77 -15.61
CA LYS A 501 18.40 20.85 -16.14
C LYS A 501 18.21 21.92 -15.08
N LEU A 502 18.20 23.19 -15.50
CA LEU A 502 17.77 24.29 -14.64
C LEU A 502 16.25 24.23 -14.47
N LYS A 503 15.80 24.57 -13.27
CA LYS A 503 14.39 24.70 -12.93
C LYS A 503 13.86 26.10 -13.23
#